data_AF-A0A2E9VJ70-F1
#
_entry.id   AF-A0A2E9VJ70-F1
#
_cell.length_a   1.000
_cell.length_b   1.000
_cell.length_c   1.000
_cell.angle_alpha   90.00
_cell.angle_beta   90.00
_cell.angle_gamma   90.00
#
_symmetry.space_group_name_H-M   'P 1'
#
loop_
_entity.id
_entity.type
_entity.pdbx_description
1 polymer ?
#
loop_
_entity_poly.entity_id
_entity_poly.type
_entity_poly.pdbx_seq_one_letter_code
_entity_poly.pdbx_strand_id
1 'polypeptide(L)'
;MHSRIVSIAIASTFLAVVAAWFVARFLTFGHYSSISIAFGSALAISLAVLVVRGNVFYRWFAVAISTGLAYRSFALFFYLKSKDTPGEAYLFPGVAFSVCSVALFAFLLINRQRNRRNMQ
;
A
#
# COMPACT_ATOMS: atom_id res chain seq x y z
N MET A 1 -2.16 -19.97 12.99
CA MET A 1 -1.87 -20.15 11.54
C MET A 1 -2.69 -19.23 10.64
N HIS A 2 -4.02 -19.13 10.80
CA HIS A 2 -4.89 -18.25 9.99
C HIS A 2 -4.44 -16.77 9.87
N SER A 3 -3.98 -16.15 10.96
CA SER A 3 -3.52 -14.74 10.94
C SER A 3 -2.26 -14.49 10.10
N ARG A 4 -1.39 -15.50 9.93
CA ARG A 4 -0.17 -15.36 9.11
C ARG A 4 -0.49 -15.43 7.62
N ILE A 5 -1.40 -16.32 7.23
CA ILE A 5 -1.83 -16.48 5.82
C ILE A 5 -2.48 -15.20 5.31
N VAL A 6 -3.39 -14.59 6.09
CA VAL A 6 -4.03 -13.32 5.73
C VAL A 6 -3.01 -12.19 5.59
N SER A 7 -2.02 -12.13 6.48
CA SER A 7 -0.96 -11.10 6.41
C SER A 7 -0.07 -11.28 5.18
N ILE A 8 0.24 -12.52 4.81
CA ILE A 8 1.01 -12.84 3.59
C ILE A 8 0.20 -12.50 2.34
N ALA A 9 -1.09 -12.87 2.30
CA ALA A 9 -1.97 -12.54 1.19
C ALA A 9 -2.10 -11.02 1.00
N ILE A 10 -2.24 -10.25 2.09
CA ILE A 10 -2.25 -8.79 2.01
C ILE A 10 -0.91 -8.29 1.46
N ALA A 11 0.22 -8.81 1.95
CA ALA A 11 1.55 -8.39 1.51
C ALA A 11 1.83 -8.70 0.03
N SER A 12 1.41 -9.89 -0.47
CA SER A 12 1.59 -10.28 -1.87
C SER A 12 0.71 -9.48 -2.81
N THR A 13 -0.55 -9.24 -2.44
CA THR A 13 -1.45 -8.36 -3.20
C THR A 13 -0.86 -6.95 -3.29
N PHE A 14 -0.26 -6.48 -2.20
CA PHE A 14 0.39 -5.18 -2.17
C PHE A 14 1.60 -5.09 -3.10
N LEU A 15 2.48 -6.11 -3.09
CA LEU A 15 3.62 -6.18 -4.00
C LEU A 15 3.19 -6.16 -5.47
N ALA A 16 2.12 -6.87 -5.81
CA ALA A 16 1.56 -6.87 -7.17
C ALA A 16 1.02 -5.48 -7.58
N VAL A 17 0.32 -4.78 -6.68
CA VAL A 17 -0.20 -3.43 -6.93
C VAL A 17 0.94 -2.42 -7.09
N VAL A 18 1.99 -2.51 -6.26
CA VAL A 18 3.20 -1.69 -6.40
C VAL A 18 3.88 -1.93 -7.73
N ALA A 19 4.07 -3.19 -8.12
CA ALA A 19 4.65 -3.55 -9.41
C ALA A 19 3.82 -2.98 -10.58
N ALA A 20 2.49 -3.13 -10.53
CA ALA A 20 1.59 -2.58 -11.55
C ALA A 20 1.71 -1.04 -11.64
N TRP A 21 1.83 -0.35 -10.50
CA TRP A 21 2.04 1.10 -10.47
C TRP A 21 3.37 1.51 -11.11
N PHE A 22 4.44 0.75 -10.87
CA PHE A 22 5.74 1.00 -11.52
C PHE A 22 5.68 0.77 -13.03
N VAL A 23 5.03 -0.30 -13.48
CA VAL A 23 4.85 -0.58 -14.91
C VAL A 23 4.04 0.54 -15.58
N ALA A 24 2.93 0.96 -14.97
CA ALA A 24 2.15 2.10 -15.46
C ALA A 24 3.02 3.37 -15.55
N ARG A 25 3.86 3.62 -14.54
CA ARG A 25 4.78 4.77 -14.53
C ARG A 25 5.84 4.72 -15.62
N PHE A 26 6.43 3.56 -15.86
CA PHE A 26 7.39 3.38 -16.93
C PHE A 26 6.74 3.61 -18.30
N LEU A 27 5.55 3.06 -18.52
CA LEU A 27 4.82 3.22 -19.78
C LEU A 27 4.43 4.69 -20.05
N THR A 28 4.11 5.47 -19.02
CA THR A 28 3.74 6.89 -19.19
C THR A 28 4.93 7.82 -19.34
N PHE A 29 6.01 7.61 -18.58
CA PHE A 29 7.11 8.59 -18.50
C PHE A 29 8.44 8.10 -19.10
N GLY A 30 8.57 6.81 -19.44
CA GLY A 30 9.80 6.21 -19.97
C GLY A 30 10.94 6.08 -18.96
N HIS A 31 10.75 6.51 -17.71
CA HIS A 31 11.78 6.45 -16.67
C HIS A 31 11.17 6.27 -15.26
N TYR A 32 11.98 5.71 -14.36
CA TYR A 32 11.66 5.58 -12.95
C TYR A 32 12.34 6.70 -12.16
N SER A 33 11.60 7.40 -11.30
CA SER A 33 12.24 8.24 -10.29
C SER A 33 12.78 7.35 -9.18
N SER A 34 14.03 7.54 -8.78
CA SER A 34 14.71 6.79 -7.69
C SER A 34 13.89 6.81 -6.39
N ILE A 35 13.16 7.90 -6.16
CA ILE A 35 12.25 8.09 -5.03
C ILE A 35 11.11 7.06 -5.04
N SER A 36 10.57 6.75 -6.22
CA SER A 36 9.50 5.76 -6.34
C SER A 36 9.97 4.38 -5.87
N ILE A 37 11.16 3.95 -6.32
CA ILE A 37 11.77 2.66 -5.95
C ILE A 37 11.94 2.56 -4.43
N ALA A 38 12.48 3.63 -3.82
CA ALA A 38 12.66 3.71 -2.37
C ALA A 38 11.35 3.49 -1.59
N PHE A 39 10.23 4.08 -2.03
CA PHE A 39 8.92 3.88 -1.41
C PHE A 39 8.42 2.44 -1.54
N GLY A 40 8.58 1.82 -2.71
CA GLY A 40 8.22 0.42 -2.92
C GLY A 40 9.01 -0.54 -2.02
N SER A 41 10.33 -0.34 -1.92
CA SER A 41 11.20 -1.14 -1.05
C SER A 41 10.94 -0.92 0.44
N ALA A 42 10.76 0.33 0.89
CA ALA A 42 10.49 0.65 2.29
C ALA A 42 9.17 0.01 2.77
N LEU A 43 8.18 -0.03 1.87
CA LEU A 43 6.91 -0.69 2.12
C LEU A 43 7.06 -2.22 2.19
N ALA A 44 7.76 -2.83 1.21
CA ALA A 44 7.99 -4.28 1.18
C ALA A 44 8.71 -4.77 2.44
N ILE A 45 9.74 -4.03 2.88
CA ILE A 45 10.45 -4.28 4.13
C ILE A 45 9.52 -4.17 5.33
N SER A 46 8.65 -3.16 5.35
CA SER A 46 7.74 -2.96 6.47
C SER A 46 6.68 -4.04 6.59
N LEU A 47 6.15 -4.52 5.45
CA LEU A 47 5.25 -5.67 5.40
C LEU A 47 5.97 -6.97 5.79
N ALA A 48 7.22 -7.18 5.36
CA ALA A 48 8.01 -8.33 5.77
C ALA A 48 8.25 -8.34 7.29
N VAL A 49 8.64 -7.20 7.86
CA VAL A 49 8.85 -7.06 9.31
C VAL A 49 7.53 -7.17 10.08
N LEU A 50 6.41 -6.70 9.50
CA LEU A 50 5.07 -6.89 10.03
C LEU A 50 4.74 -8.37 10.22
N VAL A 51 4.98 -9.17 9.18
CA VAL A 51 4.67 -10.61 9.16
C VAL A 51 5.57 -11.38 10.13
N VAL A 52 6.84 -11.01 10.24
CA VAL A 52 7.83 -11.72 11.07
C VAL A 52 7.73 -11.33 12.54
N ARG A 53 7.68 -10.03 12.85
CA ARG A 53 7.78 -9.52 14.23
C ARG A 53 6.46 -9.06 14.82
N GLY A 54 5.42 -8.83 14.01
CA GLY A 54 4.11 -8.38 14.48
C GLY A 54 4.11 -7.01 15.17
N ASN A 55 5.19 -6.24 15.06
CA ASN A 55 5.42 -5.00 15.82
C ASN A 55 4.45 -3.89 15.38
N VAL A 56 3.92 -3.15 16.37
CA VAL A 56 2.92 -2.09 16.18
C VAL A 56 3.44 -0.94 15.32
N PHE A 57 4.72 -0.59 15.42
CA PHE A 57 5.30 0.48 14.60
C PHE A 57 5.18 0.19 13.09
N TYR A 58 5.55 -1.02 12.68
CA TYR A 58 5.51 -1.45 11.28
C TYR A 58 4.06 -1.59 10.75
N ARG A 59 3.09 -1.83 11.64
CA ARG A 59 1.66 -1.81 11.30
C ARG A 59 1.23 -0.42 10.83
N TRP A 60 1.53 0.59 11.64
CA TRP A 60 1.20 1.98 11.33
C TRP A 60 2.00 2.53 10.16
N PHE A 61 3.27 2.13 10.06
CA PHE A 61 4.12 2.53 8.94
C PHE A 61 3.64 1.96 7.60
N ALA A 62 3.15 0.71 7.56
CA ALA A 62 2.55 0.13 6.37
C ALA A 62 1.28 0.89 5.94
N VAL A 63 0.42 1.29 6.89
CA VAL A 63 -0.75 2.15 6.60
C VAL A 63 -0.31 3.50 6.03
N ALA A 64 0.69 4.15 6.65
CA ALA A 64 1.17 5.45 6.22
C ALA A 64 1.69 5.44 4.77
N ILE A 65 2.51 4.44 4.41
CA ILE A 65 3.01 4.34 3.03
C ILE A 65 1.87 3.97 2.07
N SER A 66 0.94 3.10 2.46
CA SER A 66 -0.24 2.77 1.64
C SER A 66 -1.05 4.01 1.27
N THR A 67 -1.35 4.85 2.26
CA THR A 67 -2.09 6.09 2.04
C THR A 67 -1.26 7.09 1.21
N GLY A 68 0.04 7.18 1.44
CA GLY A 68 0.94 8.02 0.65
C GLY A 68 1.00 7.62 -0.82
N LEU A 69 1.04 6.32 -1.12
CA LEU A 69 1.02 5.79 -2.49
C LEU A 69 -0.34 6.03 -3.16
N ALA A 70 -1.45 5.83 -2.43
CA ALA A 70 -2.79 6.16 -2.92
C ALA A 70 -2.87 7.65 -3.32
N TYR A 71 -2.46 8.55 -2.42
CA TYR A 71 -2.42 9.99 -2.68
C TYR A 71 -1.58 10.32 -3.92
N ARG A 72 -0.36 9.78 -4.02
CA ARG A 72 0.49 10.00 -5.19
C ARG A 72 -0.15 9.49 -6.47
N SER A 73 -0.85 8.37 -6.44
CA SER A 73 -1.51 7.81 -7.62
C SER A 73 -2.66 8.70 -8.10
N PHE A 74 -3.51 9.18 -7.18
CA PHE A 74 -4.58 10.12 -7.53
C PHE A 74 -4.04 11.49 -7.95
N ALA A 75 -3.01 12.01 -7.30
CA ALA A 75 -2.36 13.25 -7.70
C ALA A 75 -1.79 13.15 -9.13
N LEU A 76 -1.19 12.01 -9.49
CA LEU A 76 -0.73 11.76 -10.85
C LEU A 76 -1.88 11.68 -11.85
N PHE A 77 -2.97 11.01 -11.49
CA PHE A 77 -4.18 10.95 -12.32
C PHE A 77 -4.73 12.35 -12.61
N PHE A 78 -4.94 13.17 -11.57
CA PHE A 78 -5.44 14.54 -11.75
C PHE A 78 -4.47 15.41 -12.55
N TYR A 79 -3.16 15.29 -12.31
CA TYR A 79 -2.14 16.00 -13.07
C TYR A 79 -2.15 15.61 -14.57
N LEU A 80 -2.21 14.32 -14.89
CA LEU A 80 -2.25 13.85 -16.28
C LEU A 80 -3.57 14.23 -16.96
N LYS A 81 -4.69 14.10 -16.23
CA LYS A 81 -6.01 14.53 -16.69
C LYS A 81 -6.05 16.03 -16.99
N SER A 82 -5.36 16.86 -16.19
CA SER A 82 -5.24 18.30 -16.45
C SER A 82 -4.39 18.66 -17.67
N LYS A 83 -3.63 17.70 -18.21
CA LYS A 83 -2.76 17.85 -19.39
C LYS A 83 -3.27 17.06 -20.60
N ASP A 84 -4.54 16.65 -20.60
CA ASP A 84 -5.15 15.80 -21.63
C ASP A 84 -4.33 14.55 -21.97
N THR A 85 -3.54 14.07 -21.00
CA THR A 85 -2.71 12.88 -21.13
C THR A 85 -3.45 11.70 -20.51
N PRO A 86 -3.47 10.51 -21.13
CA PRO A 86 -4.18 9.34 -20.58
C PRO A 86 -3.59 8.92 -19.24
N GLY A 87 -4.28 9.30 -18.15
CA GLY A 87 -3.88 9.03 -16.76
C GLY A 87 -4.64 7.86 -16.11
N GLU A 88 -5.59 7.25 -16.80
CA GLU A 88 -6.50 6.23 -16.25
C GLU A 88 -5.76 5.01 -15.67
N ALA A 89 -4.57 4.71 -16.19
CA ALA A 89 -3.70 3.66 -15.65
C ALA A 89 -3.29 3.86 -14.18
N TYR A 90 -3.40 5.08 -13.63
CA TYR A 90 -3.09 5.40 -12.22
C TYR A 90 -4.29 5.31 -11.28
N LEU A 91 -5.50 5.20 -11.84
CA LEU A 91 -6.75 5.11 -11.10
C LEU A 91 -6.86 3.76 -10.40
N PHE A 92 -6.61 2.67 -11.13
CA PHE A 92 -6.66 1.30 -10.58
C PHE A 92 -5.66 1.07 -9.44
N PRO A 93 -4.36 1.40 -9.57
CA PRO A 93 -3.43 1.33 -8.45
C PRO A 93 -3.82 2.22 -7.27
N GLY A 94 -4.33 3.44 -7.54
CA GLY A 94 -4.77 4.38 -6.49
C GLY A 94 -5.91 3.82 -5.64
N VAL A 95 -6.91 3.22 -6.30
CA VAL A 95 -8.02 2.51 -5.63
C VAL A 95 -7.49 1.32 -4.84
N ALA A 96 -6.62 0.50 -5.43
CA ALA A 96 -6.06 -0.67 -4.76
C ALA A 96 -5.24 -0.30 -3.50
N PHE A 97 -4.40 0.74 -3.56
CA PHE A 97 -3.69 1.26 -2.38
C PHE A 97 -4.64 1.81 -1.31
N SER A 98 -5.76 2.41 -1.71
CA SER A 98 -6.77 2.90 -0.78
C SER A 98 -7.48 1.76 -0.06
N VAL A 99 -7.92 0.74 -0.81
CA VAL A 99 -8.54 -0.47 -0.25
C VAL A 99 -7.58 -1.17 0.71
N CYS A 100 -6.30 -1.29 0.35
CA CYS A 100 -5.31 -1.91 1.22
C CYS A 100 -5.09 -1.11 2.52
N SER A 101 -5.06 0.23 2.43
CA SER A 101 -4.94 1.10 3.61
C SER A 101 -6.12 0.90 4.56
N VAL A 102 -7.34 0.88 4.02
CA VAL A 102 -8.57 0.65 4.80
C VAL A 102 -8.58 -0.75 5.42
N ALA A 103 -8.19 -1.78 4.67
CA ALA A 103 -8.13 -3.15 5.17
C ALA A 103 -7.12 -3.30 6.31
N LEU A 104 -5.92 -2.71 6.15
CA LEU A 104 -4.92 -2.67 7.21
C LEU A 104 -5.44 -1.91 8.44
N PHE A 105 -6.05 -0.75 8.25
CA PHE A 105 -6.59 0.04 9.36
C PHE A 105 -7.71 -0.69 10.11
N ALA A 106 -8.65 -1.31 9.39
CA ALA A 106 -9.72 -2.12 9.97
C ALA A 106 -9.16 -3.31 10.76
N PHE A 107 -8.15 -4.01 10.21
CA PHE A 107 -7.47 -5.10 10.90
C PHE A 107 -6.80 -4.64 12.21
N LEU A 108 -6.26 -3.42 12.25
CA LEU A 108 -5.69 -2.85 13.47
C LEU A 108 -6.75 -2.53 14.52
N LEU A 109 -7.88 -1.95 14.11
CA LEU A 109 -8.98 -1.64 15.01
C LEU A 109 -9.59 -2.91 15.62
N ILE A 110 -9.84 -3.93 14.81
CA ILE A 110 -10.40 -5.22 15.27
C ILE A 110 -9.46 -5.89 16.28
N ASN A 111 -8.15 -5.92 15.99
CA ASN A 111 -7.17 -6.49 16.92
C ASN A 111 -7.11 -5.69 18.24
N ARG A 112 -7.20 -4.36 18.18
CA ARG A 112 -7.22 -3.52 19.39
C ARG A 112 -8.45 -3.78 20.25
N GLN A 113 -9.62 -3.91 19.63
CA GLN A 113 -10.87 -4.24 20.33
C GLN A 113 -10.83 -5.64 20.96
N ARG A 114 -10.32 -6.64 20.24
CA ARG A 114 -10.18 -8.01 20.77
C ARG A 114 -9.23 -8.06 21.96
N ASN A 115 -8.11 -7.31 21.91
CA ASN A 115 -7.17 -7.26 23.02
C ASN A 115 -7.77 -6.61 24.28
N ARG A 116 -8.67 -5.63 24.13
CA ARG A 116 -9.39 -5.02 25.26
C ARG A 116 -10.40 -5.98 25.89
N ARG A 117 -11.12 -6.77 25.09
CA ARG A 117 -12.10 -7.75 25.59
C ARG A 117 -11.45 -8.91 26.35
N ASN A 118 -10.24 -9.31 25.99
CA ASN A 118 -9.52 -10.40 26.67
C ASN A 118 -8.86 -9.99 28.00
N MET A 119 -8.82 -8.69 28.32
CA MET A 119 -8.28 -8.18 29.59
C MET A 119 -9.38 -7.88 30.63
N GLN A 120 -10.65 -8.07 30.26
CA GLN A 120 -11.80 -8.00 31.15
C GLN A 120 -12.22 -9.42 31.54
#